data_AF-A0AAD3HHT3-F1
#
_entry.id   AF-A0AAD3HHT3-F1
#
_cell.length_a   1.000
_cell.length_b   1.000
_cell.length_c   1.000
_cell.angle_alpha   90.00
_cell.angle_beta   90.00
_cell.angle_gamma   90.00
#
_symmetry.space_group_name_H-M   'P 1'
#
loop_
_entity.id
_entity.type
_entity.pdbx_description
1 polymer ?
#
loop_
_entity_poly.entity_id
_entity_poly.type
_entity_poly.pdbx_seq_one_letter_code
_entity_poly.pdbx_strand_id
1 'polypeptide(L)'
;MTLTLSLPADVMEIRLPSPAGIMAAVASAVGQDGIAILKRRRSVVDTCGDTGARSFKASLQASSIRAVDLKASVLGLVSYGGLIATVAQATAAALSPQGPGTCDRNMCERCCNIATSAPYIACGCHAFRHRTTASGKAWGASMVGVGIASAVFHGSYGSFREWGRRLDFWTIAASSNIMTRALFPNVPAAVTAAGVLATPFKPFFVSFVNSTAMELKFLAAARRNPKLRGPQRLHAACCLLGLGAFALEDVRPDLPLVHSVWHLLSSTAVATLNHLLADVEEQQRLEGAGAPVSKRRASPGRPYPQLVVEMKPLEF
;
A
#
# COMPACT_ATOMS: atom_id res chain seq x y z
N MET A 1 -14.96 -1.08 50.13
CA MET A 1 -14.55 -2.39 49.58
C MET A 1 -13.77 -2.08 48.31
N THR A 2 -12.44 -2.04 48.42
CA THR A 2 -11.54 -1.46 47.42
C THR A 2 -10.68 -2.59 46.88
N LEU A 3 -10.84 -2.91 45.59
CA LEU A 3 -10.09 -3.97 44.91
C LEU A 3 -8.83 -3.38 44.27
N THR A 4 -7.69 -3.66 44.90
CA THR A 4 -6.36 -3.52 44.30
C THR A 4 -6.04 -4.73 43.44
N LEU A 5 -5.64 -4.51 42.18
CA LEU A 5 -5.15 -5.54 41.27
C LEU A 5 -3.74 -5.14 40.82
N SER A 6 -2.75 -5.94 41.20
CA SER A 6 -1.34 -5.81 40.85
C SER A 6 -1.05 -6.75 39.67
N LEU A 7 -0.30 -6.29 38.66
CA LEU A 7 0.18 -7.12 37.54
C LEU A 7 1.68 -6.89 37.32
N PRO A 8 2.44 -7.94 36.95
CA PRO A 8 3.90 -7.90 36.92
C PRO A 8 4.47 -7.30 35.62
N ALA A 9 5.70 -6.80 35.74
CA ALA A 9 6.48 -6.20 34.67
C ALA A 9 7.37 -7.24 34.00
N ASP A 10 7.10 -7.55 32.73
CA ASP A 10 8.09 -8.09 31.79
C ASP A 10 7.69 -7.60 30.39
N VAL A 11 8.32 -6.51 29.93
CA VAL A 11 8.12 -5.97 28.58
C VAL A 11 9.33 -6.34 27.73
N MET A 12 9.10 -7.25 26.79
CA MET A 12 10.06 -7.66 25.76
C MET A 12 10.30 -6.50 24.77
N GLU A 13 11.54 -6.01 24.69
CA GLU A 13 11.94 -4.94 23.78
C GLU A 13 12.00 -5.49 22.33
N ILE A 14 11.04 -5.11 21.48
CA ILE A 14 11.03 -5.49 20.06
C ILE A 14 11.65 -4.35 19.23
N ARG A 15 12.84 -4.61 18.69
CA ARG A 15 13.47 -3.75 17.67
C ARG A 15 12.93 -4.06 16.29
N LEU A 16 12.46 -3.02 15.59
CA LEU A 16 12.14 -3.11 14.17
C LEU A 16 13.43 -3.30 13.34
N PRO A 17 13.39 -4.10 12.26
CA PRO A 17 14.54 -4.30 11.40
C PRO A 17 14.90 -3.01 10.68
N SER A 18 16.20 -2.70 10.65
CA SER A 18 16.73 -1.60 9.85
C SER A 18 16.42 -1.81 8.36
N PRO A 19 16.47 -0.77 7.51
CA PRO A 19 16.36 -0.93 6.06
C PRO A 19 17.31 -2.01 5.49
N ALA A 20 18.48 -2.19 6.11
CA ALA A 20 19.40 -3.28 5.77
C ALA A 20 18.88 -4.67 6.17
N GLY A 21 18.12 -4.78 7.27
CA GLY A 21 17.47 -6.03 7.69
C GLY A 21 16.31 -6.43 6.78
N ILE A 22 15.57 -5.46 6.25
CA ILE A 22 14.51 -5.71 5.24
C ILE A 22 15.14 -6.18 3.92
N MET A 23 16.22 -5.52 3.47
CA MET A 23 16.97 -5.95 2.28
C MET A 23 17.63 -7.31 2.46
N ALA A 24 18.09 -7.64 3.67
CA ALA A 24 18.64 -8.97 3.99
C ALA A 24 17.56 -10.06 3.99
N ALA A 25 16.34 -9.78 4.44
CA ALA A 25 15.21 -10.70 4.34
C ALA A 25 14.79 -10.94 2.88
N VAL A 26 14.80 -9.89 2.06
CA VAL A 26 14.58 -9.97 0.61
C VAL A 26 15.70 -10.75 -0.08
N ALA A 27 16.97 -10.50 0.27
CA ALA A 27 18.12 -11.24 -0.27
C ALA A 27 18.12 -12.72 0.19
N SER A 28 17.73 -13.00 1.44
CA SER A 28 17.56 -14.35 1.96
C SER A 28 16.45 -15.12 1.25
N ALA A 29 15.43 -14.44 0.73
CA ALA A 29 14.38 -15.03 -0.09
C ALA A 29 14.81 -15.26 -1.56
N VAL A 30 15.95 -14.70 -1.97
CA VAL A 30 16.48 -14.73 -3.36
C VAL A 30 17.69 -15.67 -3.54
N GLY A 31 18.20 -16.29 -2.46
CA GLY A 31 19.28 -17.28 -2.52
C GLY A 31 20.68 -16.71 -2.20
N GLN A 32 21.57 -17.54 -1.66
CA GLN A 32 22.69 -17.15 -0.80
C GLN A 32 23.94 -16.52 -1.46
N ASP A 33 23.99 -16.31 -2.78
CA ASP A 33 25.24 -15.94 -3.45
C ASP A 33 25.65 -14.45 -3.36
N GLY A 34 24.86 -13.60 -2.70
CA GLY A 34 25.09 -12.14 -2.63
C GLY A 34 25.81 -11.60 -1.38
N ILE A 35 26.06 -12.42 -0.35
CA ILE A 35 26.40 -11.93 1.01
C ILE A 35 27.91 -11.64 1.21
N ALA A 36 28.79 -12.07 0.30
CA ALA A 36 30.24 -11.99 0.51
C ALA A 36 30.85 -10.57 0.41
N ILE A 37 30.14 -9.58 -0.16
CA ILE A 37 30.75 -8.28 -0.52
C ILE A 37 30.63 -7.21 0.59
N LEU A 38 29.76 -7.40 1.60
CA LEU A 38 29.42 -6.34 2.56
C LEU A 38 30.16 -6.36 3.92
N LYS A 39 31.00 -7.37 4.19
CA LYS A 39 31.64 -7.54 5.51
C LYS A 39 32.89 -6.69 5.77
N ARG A 40 33.38 -5.88 4.81
CA ARG A 40 34.73 -5.28 4.91
C ARG A 40 34.83 -3.82 5.40
N ARG A 41 33.76 -3.18 5.91
CA ARG A 41 33.78 -1.70 6.10
C ARG A 41 33.19 -1.11 7.40
N ARG A 42 33.17 -1.85 8.52
CA ARG A 42 32.78 -1.26 9.82
C ARG A 42 33.77 -1.61 10.91
N SER A 43 34.79 -0.79 11.02
CA SER A 43 35.57 -0.58 12.23
C SER A 43 35.90 0.90 12.24
N VAL A 44 35.77 1.52 13.40
CA VAL A 44 36.11 2.91 13.78
C VAL A 44 34.88 3.79 14.04
N VAL A 45 34.98 4.43 15.22
CA VAL A 45 34.18 5.50 15.83
C VAL A 45 33.21 5.07 16.94
N ASP A 46 33.76 4.99 18.16
CA ASP A 46 33.10 5.30 19.43
C ASP A 46 33.88 6.45 20.10
N THR A 47 33.19 7.45 20.68
CA THR A 47 33.44 8.04 22.02
C THR A 47 32.65 9.34 22.30
N CYS A 48 32.06 9.38 23.52
CA CYS A 48 31.80 10.51 24.45
C CYS A 48 30.71 11.57 24.10
N GLY A 49 29.89 12.15 25.00
CA GLY A 49 29.65 12.05 26.44
C GLY A 49 28.73 13.19 26.95
N ASP A 50 27.89 12.88 27.94
CA ASP A 50 27.47 13.71 29.10
C ASP A 50 26.72 15.07 28.97
N THR A 51 25.55 15.08 28.33
CA THR A 51 24.57 16.21 28.35
C THR A 51 23.19 15.83 28.92
N GLY A 52 23.05 14.64 29.52
CA GLY A 52 21.77 13.94 29.71
C GLY A 52 20.86 14.44 30.84
N ALA A 53 21.41 15.02 31.91
CA ALA A 53 20.63 15.21 33.15
C ALA A 53 19.57 16.33 33.09
N ARG A 54 19.77 17.38 32.27
CA ARG A 54 18.77 18.48 32.11
C ARG A 54 17.66 18.13 31.11
N SER A 55 17.91 17.19 30.21
CA SER A 55 16.93 16.67 29.25
C SER A 55 15.80 15.87 29.94
N PHE A 56 16.10 15.27 31.09
CA PHE A 56 15.20 14.35 31.79
C PHE A 56 13.94 15.04 32.37
N LYS A 57 14.04 16.30 32.83
CA LYS A 57 12.88 17.07 33.32
C LYS A 57 11.96 17.53 32.18
N ALA A 58 12.49 17.82 30.99
CA ALA A 58 11.69 18.11 29.79
C ALA A 58 10.97 16.84 29.28
N SER A 59 11.57 15.67 29.48
CA SER A 59 11.00 14.36 29.13
C SER A 59 9.73 14.02 29.95
N LEU A 60 9.64 14.47 31.21
CA LEU A 60 8.47 14.25 32.05
C LEU A 60 7.26 15.10 31.63
N GLN A 61 7.44 16.35 31.16
CA GLN A 61 6.34 17.13 30.56
C GLN A 61 5.92 16.61 29.17
N ALA A 62 6.86 16.03 28.40
CA ALA A 62 6.54 15.29 27.17
C ALA A 62 5.71 14.02 27.41
N SER A 63 5.55 13.59 28.68
CA SER A 63 4.79 12.39 29.04
C SER A 63 3.28 12.62 29.07
N SER A 64 2.81 13.86 29.26
CA SER A 64 1.37 14.21 29.18
C SER A 64 0.84 14.25 27.74
N ILE A 65 1.73 14.31 26.74
CA ILE A 65 1.38 14.26 25.31
C ILE A 65 1.11 12.81 24.86
N ARG A 66 1.48 11.81 25.67
CA ARG A 66 1.39 10.38 25.32
C ARG A 66 -0.01 9.79 25.35
N ALA A 67 -0.99 10.42 26.01
CA ALA A 67 -2.37 9.91 26.02
C ALA A 67 -3.09 10.13 24.67
N VAL A 68 -2.70 11.17 23.92
CA VAL A 68 -3.22 11.44 22.57
C VAL A 68 -2.52 10.53 21.55
N ASP A 69 -1.23 10.25 21.74
CA ASP A 69 -0.49 9.25 20.97
C ASP A 69 -0.98 7.83 21.24
N LEU A 70 -1.53 7.53 22.42
CA LEU A 70 -2.11 6.22 22.72
C LEU A 70 -3.36 5.93 21.87
N LYS A 71 -4.17 6.95 21.54
CA LYS A 71 -5.25 6.80 20.53
C LYS A 71 -4.70 6.62 19.11
N ALA A 72 -3.55 7.23 18.78
CA ALA A 72 -2.85 6.98 17.53
C ALA A 72 -2.22 5.56 17.49
N SER A 73 -1.83 5.01 18.63
CA SER A 73 -1.36 3.63 18.81
C SER A 73 -2.50 2.61 18.79
N VAL A 74 -3.72 2.96 19.20
CA VAL A 74 -4.91 2.11 19.00
C VAL A 74 -5.31 2.06 17.52
N LEU A 75 -5.13 3.16 16.77
CA LEU A 75 -5.14 3.15 15.29
C LEU A 75 -3.96 2.36 14.69
N GLY A 76 -2.80 2.37 15.37
CA GLY A 76 -1.66 1.49 15.09
C GLY A 76 -1.93 0.02 15.41
N LEU A 77 -2.91 -0.30 16.26
CA LEU A 77 -3.34 -1.67 16.59
C LEU A 77 -4.36 -2.20 15.57
N VAL A 78 -5.11 -1.33 14.90
CA VAL A 78 -5.82 -1.70 13.65
C VAL A 78 -4.80 -2.10 12.56
N SER A 79 -3.57 -1.58 12.63
CA SER A 79 -2.43 -2.02 11.82
C SER A 79 -1.74 -3.31 12.31
N TYR A 80 -2.02 -3.81 13.52
CA TYR A 80 -1.57 -5.15 13.96
C TYR A 80 -2.51 -6.26 13.49
N GLY A 81 -3.83 -6.01 13.45
CA GLY A 81 -4.78 -6.90 12.77
C GLY A 81 -4.49 -6.99 11.27
N GLY A 82 -4.13 -5.86 10.64
CA GLY A 82 -3.62 -5.81 9.27
C GLY A 82 -2.30 -6.55 9.08
N LEU A 83 -1.37 -6.51 10.04
CA LEU A 83 -0.09 -7.24 10.00
C LEU A 83 -0.29 -8.76 10.20
N ILE A 84 -1.20 -9.18 11.06
CA ILE A 84 -1.54 -10.60 11.28
C ILE A 84 -2.30 -11.16 10.07
N ALA A 85 -3.27 -10.43 9.52
CA ALA A 85 -3.93 -10.78 8.26
C ALA A 85 -2.93 -10.79 7.09
N THR A 86 -1.97 -9.87 7.09
CA THR A 86 -0.85 -9.82 6.15
C THR A 86 0.07 -11.03 6.28
N VAL A 87 0.40 -11.49 7.49
CA VAL A 87 1.28 -12.66 7.72
C VAL A 87 0.54 -13.97 7.43
N ALA A 88 -0.76 -14.04 7.75
CA ALA A 88 -1.64 -15.16 7.39
C ALA A 88 -1.89 -15.22 5.87
N GLN A 89 -2.08 -14.06 5.22
CA GLN A 89 -2.15 -13.98 3.77
C GLN A 89 -0.78 -14.24 3.15
N ALA A 90 0.34 -13.82 3.71
CA ALA A 90 1.68 -14.09 3.17
C ALA A 90 2.04 -15.59 3.16
N THR A 91 1.46 -16.36 4.08
CA THR A 91 1.57 -17.83 4.11
C THR A 91 0.62 -18.50 3.10
N ALA A 92 -0.56 -17.92 2.82
CA ALA A 92 -1.45 -18.38 1.74
C ALA A 92 -1.06 -17.86 0.33
N ALA A 93 -0.42 -16.69 0.24
CA ALA A 93 -0.02 -15.92 -0.96
C ALA A 93 1.24 -16.45 -1.64
N ALA A 94 1.86 -17.49 -1.08
CA ALA A 94 2.94 -18.21 -1.75
C ALA A 94 2.44 -19.00 -2.98
N LEU A 95 1.12 -19.14 -3.15
CA LEU A 95 0.49 -19.91 -4.22
C LEU A 95 -0.13 -18.99 -5.29
N SER A 96 0.20 -19.19 -6.56
CA SER A 96 -0.48 -18.52 -7.68
C SER A 96 -1.99 -18.87 -7.69
N PRO A 97 -2.86 -17.98 -8.20
CA PRO A 97 -4.29 -18.27 -8.29
C PRO A 97 -4.55 -19.57 -9.07
N GLN A 98 -5.31 -20.50 -8.47
CA GLN A 98 -5.61 -21.81 -9.05
C GLN A 98 -7.09 -21.91 -9.47
N GLY A 99 -7.35 -22.44 -10.65
CA GLY A 99 -8.69 -22.68 -11.17
C GLY A 99 -9.49 -21.40 -11.51
N PRO A 100 -10.77 -21.55 -11.89
CA PRO A 100 -11.57 -20.48 -12.48
C PRO A 100 -12.07 -19.40 -11.50
N GLY A 101 -11.85 -19.57 -10.19
CA GLY A 101 -12.37 -18.68 -9.13
C GLY A 101 -13.80 -19.03 -8.70
N THR A 102 -14.22 -18.46 -7.57
CA THR A 102 -15.52 -18.71 -6.92
C THR A 102 -16.56 -17.62 -7.17
N CYS A 103 -16.17 -16.49 -7.78
CA CYS A 103 -17.04 -15.38 -8.15
C CYS A 103 -17.79 -15.61 -9.49
N ASP A 104 -18.71 -14.69 -9.82
CA ASP A 104 -19.54 -14.69 -11.04
C ASP A 104 -20.54 -15.86 -11.15
N ARG A 105 -21.26 -16.15 -10.06
CA ARG A 105 -22.16 -17.32 -9.95
C ARG A 105 -23.40 -17.21 -10.82
N ASN A 106 -23.81 -15.99 -11.14
CA ASN A 106 -24.96 -15.68 -11.98
C ASN A 106 -24.66 -14.46 -12.86
N MET A 107 -25.55 -14.18 -13.82
CA MET A 107 -25.37 -13.06 -14.76
C MET A 107 -25.38 -11.70 -14.07
N CYS A 108 -26.12 -11.53 -12.98
CA CYS A 108 -26.14 -10.27 -12.24
C CYS A 108 -24.76 -9.98 -11.62
N GLU A 109 -24.20 -10.93 -10.87
CA GLU A 109 -22.86 -10.79 -10.29
C GLU A 109 -21.80 -10.53 -11.35
N ARG A 110 -21.89 -11.21 -12.48
CA ARG A 110 -20.96 -11.03 -13.60
C ARG A 110 -21.04 -9.62 -14.17
N CYS A 111 -22.23 -9.14 -14.47
CA CYS A 111 -22.45 -7.78 -14.95
C CYS A 111 -21.95 -6.76 -13.92
N CYS A 112 -22.19 -6.99 -12.63
CA CYS A 112 -21.70 -6.14 -11.55
C CYS A 112 -20.17 -6.13 -11.49
N ASN A 113 -19.48 -7.28 -11.56
CA ASN A 113 -18.02 -7.34 -11.51
C ASN A 113 -17.36 -6.71 -12.74
N ILE A 114 -17.95 -6.87 -13.93
CA ILE A 114 -17.51 -6.15 -15.13
C ILE A 114 -17.70 -4.64 -14.94
N ALA A 115 -18.87 -4.19 -14.49
CA ALA A 115 -19.16 -2.77 -14.28
C ALA A 115 -18.24 -2.14 -13.23
N THR A 116 -18.00 -2.84 -12.12
CA THR A 116 -17.11 -2.38 -11.04
C THR A 116 -15.62 -2.48 -11.40
N SER A 117 -15.26 -2.97 -12.59
CA SER A 117 -13.91 -2.85 -13.14
C SER A 117 -13.65 -1.46 -13.77
N ALA A 118 -14.70 -0.73 -14.18
CA ALA A 118 -14.60 0.57 -14.81
C ALA A 118 -13.92 1.67 -13.94
N PRO A 119 -14.13 1.73 -12.61
CA PRO A 119 -13.41 2.67 -11.74
C PRO A 119 -11.88 2.61 -11.86
N TYR A 120 -11.28 1.43 -12.05
CA TYR A 120 -9.83 1.34 -12.28
C TYR A 120 -9.40 2.00 -13.58
N ILE A 121 -10.19 1.83 -14.65
CA ILE A 121 -9.96 2.47 -15.95
C ILE A 121 -10.07 3.98 -15.82
N ALA A 122 -11.13 4.47 -15.17
CA ALA A 122 -11.33 5.90 -14.93
C ALA A 122 -10.17 6.49 -14.11
N CYS A 123 -9.76 5.81 -13.05
CA CYS A 123 -8.63 6.21 -12.22
C CYS A 123 -7.31 6.21 -13.01
N GLY A 124 -7.04 5.18 -13.81
CA GLY A 124 -5.85 5.07 -14.64
C GLY A 124 -5.80 6.15 -15.72
N CYS A 125 -6.92 6.41 -16.39
CA CYS A 125 -7.09 7.50 -17.34
C CYS A 125 -6.85 8.87 -16.70
N HIS A 126 -7.39 9.10 -15.50
CA HIS A 126 -7.15 10.33 -14.74
C HIS A 126 -5.66 10.48 -14.41
N ALA A 127 -5.05 9.45 -13.84
CA ALA A 127 -3.62 9.45 -13.52
C ALA A 127 -2.76 9.72 -14.76
N PHE A 128 -3.00 9.03 -15.88
CA PHE A 128 -2.23 9.19 -17.11
C PHE A 128 -2.25 10.64 -17.63
N ARG A 129 -3.40 11.32 -17.54
CA ARG A 129 -3.56 12.72 -17.97
C ARG A 129 -2.91 13.72 -17.02
N HIS A 130 -2.91 13.44 -15.71
CA HIS A 130 -2.49 14.40 -14.69
C HIS A 130 -1.11 14.15 -14.08
N ARG A 131 -0.42 13.06 -14.45
CA ARG A 131 0.97 12.80 -14.03
C ARG A 131 1.97 13.46 -14.97
N THR A 132 3.01 14.02 -14.37
CA THR A 132 4.06 14.76 -15.08
C THR A 132 5.27 13.88 -15.36
N THR A 133 5.51 12.85 -14.55
CA THR A 133 6.64 11.94 -14.73
C THR A 133 6.29 10.77 -15.64
N ALA A 134 7.29 10.23 -16.35
CA ALA A 134 7.12 9.04 -17.17
C ALA A 134 6.65 7.82 -16.34
N SER A 135 7.19 7.64 -15.14
CA SER A 135 6.76 6.60 -14.21
C SER A 135 5.34 6.79 -13.70
N GLY A 136 4.92 8.04 -13.43
CA GLY A 136 3.53 8.35 -13.06
C GLY A 136 2.55 8.07 -14.20
N LYS A 137 2.92 8.40 -15.44
CA LYS A 137 2.12 8.05 -16.62
C LYS A 137 2.05 6.53 -16.83
N ALA A 138 3.17 5.82 -16.66
CA ALA A 138 3.20 4.36 -16.72
C ALA A 138 2.28 3.73 -15.67
N TRP A 139 2.25 4.27 -14.45
CA TRP A 139 1.27 3.87 -13.43
C TRP A 139 -0.18 4.04 -13.91
N GLY A 140 -0.52 5.22 -14.44
CA GLY A 140 -1.86 5.46 -14.98
C GLY A 140 -2.26 4.49 -16.08
N ALA A 141 -1.35 4.24 -17.03
CA ALA A 141 -1.57 3.25 -18.09
C ALA A 141 -1.73 1.82 -17.52
N SER A 142 -0.92 1.45 -16.52
CA SER A 142 -1.01 0.14 -15.90
C SER A 142 -2.35 -0.10 -15.21
N MET A 143 -2.95 0.93 -14.60
CA MET A 143 -4.27 0.81 -13.96
C MET A 143 -5.42 0.69 -14.97
N VAL A 144 -5.29 1.28 -16.16
CA VAL A 144 -6.19 0.98 -17.28
C VAL A 144 -6.07 -0.50 -17.65
N GLY A 145 -4.84 -1.03 -17.72
CA GLY A 145 -4.57 -2.45 -17.92
C GLY A 145 -5.27 -3.33 -16.89
N VAL A 146 -5.17 -3.00 -15.59
CA VAL A 146 -5.85 -3.73 -14.51
C VAL A 146 -7.36 -3.76 -14.73
N GLY A 147 -7.99 -2.62 -15.00
CA GLY A 147 -9.44 -2.56 -15.23
C GLY A 147 -9.89 -3.37 -16.45
N ILE A 148 -9.09 -3.39 -17.52
CA ILE A 148 -9.37 -4.21 -18.71
C ILE A 148 -9.18 -5.70 -18.39
N ALA A 149 -8.10 -6.08 -17.72
CA ALA A 149 -7.82 -7.48 -17.37
C ALA A 149 -8.90 -8.06 -16.46
N SER A 150 -9.31 -7.30 -15.45
CA SER A 150 -10.44 -7.62 -14.58
C SER A 150 -11.73 -7.81 -15.37
N ALA A 151 -12.09 -6.86 -16.25
CA ALA A 151 -13.28 -6.98 -17.09
C ALA A 151 -13.22 -8.21 -18.03
N VAL A 152 -12.05 -8.54 -18.57
CA VAL A 152 -11.84 -9.76 -19.38
C VAL A 152 -12.03 -11.02 -18.55
N PHE A 153 -11.48 -11.06 -17.33
CA PHE A 153 -11.69 -12.19 -16.42
C PHE A 153 -13.18 -12.38 -16.09
N HIS A 154 -13.87 -11.33 -15.66
CA HIS A 154 -15.30 -11.44 -15.34
C HIS A 154 -16.17 -11.64 -16.57
N GLY A 155 -15.72 -11.21 -17.76
CA GLY A 155 -16.39 -11.50 -19.03
C GLY A 155 -16.14 -12.92 -19.57
N SER A 156 -15.17 -13.66 -19.02
CA SER A 156 -14.71 -14.94 -19.57
C SER A 156 -15.51 -16.16 -19.08
N TYR A 157 -15.55 -17.22 -19.89
CA TYR A 157 -16.26 -18.47 -19.63
C TYR A 157 -15.40 -19.70 -19.95
N GLY A 158 -15.84 -20.87 -19.46
CA GLY A 158 -15.23 -22.16 -19.78
C GLY A 158 -13.75 -22.24 -19.40
N SER A 159 -12.96 -22.94 -20.21
CA SER A 159 -11.52 -23.13 -20.00
C SER A 159 -10.71 -21.84 -20.08
N PHE A 160 -11.20 -20.81 -20.79
CA PHE A 160 -10.53 -19.52 -20.89
C PHE A 160 -10.56 -18.74 -19.56
N ARG A 161 -11.53 -19.02 -18.69
CA ARG A 161 -11.71 -18.29 -17.44
C ARG A 161 -10.52 -18.38 -16.49
N GLU A 162 -9.88 -19.54 -16.42
CA GLU A 162 -8.68 -19.70 -15.61
C GLU A 162 -7.53 -18.81 -16.11
N TRP A 163 -7.35 -18.71 -17.42
CA TRP A 163 -6.36 -17.82 -18.02
C TRP A 163 -6.69 -16.35 -17.81
N GLY A 164 -7.97 -15.98 -17.95
CA GLY A 164 -8.45 -14.64 -17.60
C GLY A 164 -8.12 -14.26 -16.17
N ARG A 165 -8.38 -15.17 -15.21
CA ARG A 165 -8.05 -14.96 -13.79
C ARG A 165 -6.56 -14.77 -13.57
N ARG A 166 -5.72 -15.62 -14.16
CA ARG A 166 -4.26 -15.49 -14.07
C ARG A 166 -3.79 -14.14 -14.63
N LEU A 167 -4.29 -13.75 -15.79
CA LEU A 167 -3.96 -12.47 -16.43
C LEU A 167 -4.32 -11.28 -15.54
N ASP A 168 -5.48 -11.30 -14.89
CA ASP A 168 -5.91 -10.27 -13.95
C ASP A 168 -4.94 -10.14 -12.77
N PHE A 169 -4.65 -11.23 -12.07
CA PHE A 169 -3.67 -11.23 -10.97
C PHE A 169 -2.26 -10.84 -11.40
N TRP A 170 -1.81 -11.26 -12.58
CA TRP A 170 -0.52 -10.83 -13.13
C TRP A 170 -0.50 -9.34 -13.40
N THR A 171 -1.60 -8.78 -13.92
CA THR A 171 -1.68 -7.37 -14.25
C THR A 171 -1.73 -6.51 -12.98
N ILE A 172 -2.42 -6.96 -11.93
CA ILE A 172 -2.38 -6.33 -10.59
C ILE A 172 -0.94 -6.32 -10.04
N ALA A 173 -0.26 -7.46 -10.07
CA ALA A 173 1.11 -7.58 -9.57
C ALA A 173 2.12 -6.74 -10.38
N ALA A 174 2.02 -6.75 -11.71
CA ALA A 174 2.85 -5.90 -12.57
C ALA A 174 2.58 -4.41 -12.32
N SER A 175 1.31 -4.02 -12.21
CA SER A 175 0.91 -2.64 -11.89
C SER A 175 1.45 -2.19 -10.53
N SER A 176 1.47 -3.08 -9.51
CA SER A 176 2.04 -2.77 -8.20
C SER A 176 3.56 -2.48 -8.26
N ASN A 177 4.32 -3.12 -9.17
CA ASN A 177 5.72 -2.79 -9.40
C ASN A 177 5.89 -1.43 -10.08
N ILE A 178 5.02 -1.11 -11.05
CA ILE A 178 5.04 0.17 -11.75
C ILE A 178 4.68 1.30 -10.77
N MET A 179 3.72 1.06 -9.87
CA MET A 179 3.37 1.95 -8.76
C MET A 179 4.58 2.25 -7.88
N THR A 180 5.29 1.23 -7.40
CA THR A 180 6.45 1.45 -6.53
C THR A 180 7.58 2.13 -7.29
N ARG A 181 7.78 1.87 -8.59
CA ARG A 181 8.71 2.64 -9.40
C ARG A 181 8.38 4.14 -9.42
N ALA A 182 7.10 4.48 -9.55
CA ALA A 182 6.63 5.87 -9.55
C ALA A 182 6.74 6.52 -8.16
N LEU A 183 6.52 5.75 -7.10
CA LEU A 183 6.63 6.22 -5.72
C LEU A 183 8.08 6.33 -5.23
N PHE A 184 8.99 5.49 -5.72
CA PHE A 184 10.38 5.41 -5.28
C PHE A 184 11.32 5.67 -6.45
N PRO A 185 11.45 6.93 -6.91
CA PRO A 185 12.19 7.26 -8.12
C PRO A 185 13.69 6.91 -8.05
N ASN A 186 14.24 6.85 -6.83
CA ASN A 186 15.65 6.53 -6.57
C ASN A 186 15.92 5.02 -6.49
N VAL A 187 14.89 4.17 -6.56
CA VAL A 187 15.09 2.72 -6.61
C VAL A 187 15.54 2.33 -8.03
N PRO A 188 16.59 1.51 -8.18
CA PRO A 188 17.07 1.07 -9.48
C PRO A 188 15.98 0.36 -10.29
N ALA A 189 15.93 0.62 -11.61
CA ALA A 189 14.95 -0.01 -12.50
C ALA A 189 15.03 -1.55 -12.50
N ALA A 190 16.21 -2.11 -12.22
CA ALA A 190 16.41 -3.55 -12.08
C ALA A 190 15.53 -4.18 -10.98
N VAL A 191 15.26 -3.45 -9.88
CA VAL A 191 14.38 -3.94 -8.81
C VAL A 191 12.94 -4.08 -9.32
N THR A 192 12.46 -3.07 -10.05
CA THR A 192 11.14 -3.12 -10.70
C THR A 192 11.07 -4.25 -11.74
N ALA A 193 12.11 -4.40 -12.57
CA ALA A 193 12.17 -5.45 -13.57
C ALA A 193 12.13 -6.85 -12.92
N ALA A 194 12.90 -7.07 -11.85
CA ALA A 194 12.89 -8.33 -11.11
C ALA A 194 11.51 -8.64 -10.52
N GLY A 195 10.82 -7.64 -9.95
CA GLY A 195 9.46 -7.82 -9.44
C GLY A 195 8.42 -8.13 -10.54
N VAL A 196 8.56 -7.52 -11.72
CA VAL A 196 7.74 -7.85 -12.89
C VAL A 196 8.02 -9.28 -13.37
N LEU A 197 9.28 -9.71 -13.44
CA LEU A 197 9.64 -11.08 -13.82
C LEU A 197 9.17 -12.13 -12.81
N ALA A 198 9.04 -11.78 -11.52
CA ALA A 198 8.50 -12.65 -10.49
C ALA A 198 6.96 -12.80 -10.54
N THR A 199 6.27 -11.89 -11.24
CA THR A 199 4.81 -11.83 -11.30
C THR A 199 4.13 -13.13 -11.77
N PRO A 200 4.54 -13.80 -12.85
CA PRO A 200 3.88 -15.04 -13.27
C PRO A 200 3.99 -16.19 -12.25
N PHE A 201 4.99 -16.14 -11.37
CA PHE A 201 5.30 -17.22 -10.42
C PHE A 201 4.73 -16.97 -9.02
N LYS A 202 4.71 -15.70 -8.57
CA LYS A 202 4.34 -15.32 -7.20
C LYS A 202 3.55 -13.99 -7.19
N PRO A 203 2.42 -13.86 -7.92
CA PRO A 203 1.74 -12.57 -8.09
C PRO A 203 1.25 -11.98 -6.77
N PHE A 204 0.71 -12.78 -5.85
CA PHE A 204 0.24 -12.27 -4.56
C PHE A 204 1.38 -11.74 -3.69
N PHE A 205 2.50 -12.45 -3.60
CA PHE A 205 3.68 -12.00 -2.86
C PHE A 205 4.23 -10.67 -3.43
N VAL A 206 4.32 -10.58 -4.76
CA VAL A 206 4.75 -9.36 -5.45
C VAL A 206 3.82 -8.19 -5.12
N SER A 207 2.50 -8.37 -5.26
CA SER A 207 1.51 -7.35 -4.91
C SER A 207 1.59 -6.96 -3.44
N PHE A 208 1.77 -7.93 -2.56
CA PHE A 208 1.87 -7.75 -1.12
C PHE A 208 3.06 -6.87 -0.71
N VAL A 209 4.26 -7.21 -1.19
CA VAL A 209 5.49 -6.45 -0.89
C VAL A 209 5.38 -5.01 -1.39
N ASN A 210 4.92 -4.84 -2.64
CA ASN A 210 4.76 -3.51 -3.25
C ASN A 210 3.68 -2.67 -2.53
N SER A 211 2.56 -3.27 -2.15
CA SER A 211 1.48 -2.58 -1.41
C SER A 211 1.93 -2.17 -0.01
N THR A 212 2.69 -3.02 0.68
CA THR A 212 3.28 -2.70 1.99
C THR A 212 4.24 -1.52 1.89
N ALA A 213 5.12 -1.52 0.88
CA ALA A 213 6.05 -0.42 0.65
C ALA A 213 5.30 0.89 0.35
N MET A 214 4.25 0.84 -0.47
CA MET A 214 3.39 1.98 -0.77
C MET A 214 2.71 2.51 0.50
N GLU A 215 2.12 1.67 1.34
CA GLU A 215 1.38 2.12 2.53
C GLU A 215 2.31 2.79 3.55
N LEU A 216 3.51 2.22 3.77
CA LEU A 216 4.54 2.85 4.60
C LEU A 216 4.94 4.22 4.07
N LYS A 217 5.02 4.38 2.74
CA LYS A 217 5.30 5.66 2.11
C LYS A 217 4.13 6.63 2.27
N PHE A 218 2.89 6.17 2.12
CA PHE A 218 1.70 7.01 2.28
C PHE A 218 1.60 7.54 3.71
N LEU A 219 1.79 6.66 4.71
CA LEU A 219 1.86 7.03 6.12
C LEU A 219 2.97 8.05 6.39
N ALA A 220 4.18 7.81 5.87
CA ALA A 220 5.29 8.75 6.04
C ALA A 220 5.01 10.12 5.39
N ALA A 221 4.38 10.13 4.22
CA ALA A 221 3.98 11.34 3.52
C ALA A 221 2.86 12.09 4.29
N ALA A 222 1.85 11.38 4.80
CA ALA A 222 0.75 11.95 5.59
C ALA A 222 1.18 12.53 6.95
N ARG A 223 2.28 12.02 7.53
CA ARG A 223 2.92 12.62 8.71
C ARG A 223 3.56 13.97 8.38
N ARG A 224 4.14 14.11 7.17
CA ARG A 224 4.86 15.32 6.73
C ARG A 224 3.93 16.37 6.10
N ASN A 225 2.92 15.92 5.36
CA ASN A 225 1.96 16.75 4.64
C ASN A 225 0.54 16.49 5.16
N PRO A 226 -0.02 17.40 5.99
CA PRO A 226 -1.37 17.23 6.55
C PRO A 226 -2.47 17.01 5.51
N LYS A 227 -2.31 17.52 4.27
CA LYS A 227 -3.29 17.34 3.19
C LYS A 227 -3.47 15.87 2.78
N LEU A 228 -2.49 15.01 3.05
CA LEU A 228 -2.54 13.59 2.73
C LEU A 228 -3.20 12.73 3.81
N ARG A 229 -3.51 13.28 5.00
CA ARG A 229 -4.09 12.49 6.11
C ARG A 229 -5.47 11.94 5.79
N GLY A 230 -6.34 12.75 5.16
CA GLY A 230 -7.66 12.32 4.74
C GLY A 230 -7.58 11.18 3.72
N PRO A 231 -6.90 11.40 2.57
CA PRO A 231 -6.66 10.36 1.57
C PRO A 231 -6.03 9.08 2.14
N GLN A 232 -5.04 9.18 3.03
CA GLN A 232 -4.40 8.01 3.62
C GLN A 232 -5.34 7.23 4.55
N ARG A 233 -6.16 7.90 5.37
CA ARG A 233 -7.14 7.21 6.22
C ARG A 233 -8.19 6.49 5.40
N LEU A 234 -8.69 7.15 4.35
CA LEU A 234 -9.63 6.54 3.42
C LEU A 234 -8.98 5.33 2.72
N HIS A 235 -7.74 5.47 2.26
CA HIS A 235 -6.96 4.37 1.67
C HIS A 235 -6.91 3.17 2.61
N ALA A 236 -6.47 3.37 3.85
CA ALA A 236 -6.32 2.31 4.84
C ALA A 236 -7.65 1.64 5.19
N ALA A 237 -8.73 2.43 5.35
CA ALA A 237 -10.07 1.90 5.60
C ALA A 237 -10.56 1.04 4.42
N CYS A 238 -10.42 1.53 3.19
CA CYS A 238 -10.77 0.80 1.99
C CYS A 238 -9.94 -0.48 1.82
N CYS A 239 -8.63 -0.45 2.08
CA CYS A 239 -7.78 -1.65 2.05
C CYS A 239 -8.19 -2.68 3.11
N LEU A 240 -8.49 -2.25 4.33
CA LEU A 240 -8.90 -3.15 5.41
C LEU A 240 -10.26 -3.79 5.11
N LEU A 241 -11.26 -2.99 4.77
CA LEU A 241 -12.60 -3.49 4.41
C LEU A 241 -12.56 -4.34 3.14
N GLY A 242 -11.73 -3.93 2.17
CA GLY A 242 -11.52 -4.67 0.95
C GLY A 242 -10.93 -6.04 1.25
N LEU A 243 -9.83 -6.12 1.99
CA LEU A 243 -9.22 -7.40 2.35
C LEU A 243 -10.22 -8.28 3.12
N GLY A 244 -11.05 -7.68 3.97
CA GLY A 244 -12.17 -8.35 4.61
C GLY A 244 -13.19 -8.92 3.61
N ALA A 245 -13.59 -8.15 2.60
CA ALA A 245 -14.48 -8.63 1.54
C ALA A 245 -13.84 -9.76 0.71
N PHE A 246 -12.56 -9.63 0.36
CA PHE A 246 -11.81 -10.66 -0.35
C PHE A 246 -11.73 -11.97 0.45
N ALA A 247 -11.41 -11.89 1.75
CA ALA A 247 -11.40 -13.07 2.62
C ALA A 247 -12.81 -13.65 2.86
N LEU A 248 -13.83 -12.78 2.93
CA LEU A 248 -15.22 -13.20 3.10
C LEU A 248 -15.73 -13.99 1.88
N GLU A 249 -15.29 -13.66 0.67
CA GLU A 249 -15.61 -14.45 -0.53
C GLU A 249 -15.12 -15.90 -0.43
N ASP A 250 -13.92 -16.11 0.13
CA ASP A 250 -13.39 -17.47 0.31
C ASP A 250 -14.15 -18.25 1.40
N VAL A 251 -14.54 -17.59 2.49
CA VAL A 251 -15.24 -18.24 3.62
C VAL A 251 -16.73 -18.42 3.36
N ARG A 252 -17.34 -17.50 2.62
CA ARG A 252 -18.78 -17.45 2.32
C ARG A 252 -19.00 -17.16 0.83
N PRO A 253 -18.65 -18.11 -0.06
CA PRO A 253 -18.76 -17.90 -1.50
C PRO A 253 -20.22 -17.79 -1.96
N ASP A 254 -21.19 -18.11 -1.10
CA ASP A 254 -22.63 -17.98 -1.35
C ASP A 254 -23.15 -16.54 -1.21
N LEU A 255 -22.38 -15.63 -0.59
CA LEU A 255 -22.79 -14.24 -0.44
C LEU A 255 -22.65 -13.51 -1.79
N PRO A 256 -23.76 -12.99 -2.35
CA PRO A 256 -23.73 -12.34 -3.64
C PRO A 256 -22.99 -11.00 -3.55
N LEU A 257 -22.38 -10.58 -4.66
CA LEU A 257 -21.79 -9.25 -4.85
C LEU A 257 -20.60 -8.89 -3.93
N VAL A 258 -20.11 -9.81 -3.09
CA VAL A 258 -18.94 -9.55 -2.22
C VAL A 258 -17.71 -9.16 -3.06
N HIS A 259 -17.50 -9.82 -4.20
CA HIS A 259 -16.45 -9.46 -5.15
C HIS A 259 -16.60 -8.04 -5.72
N SER A 260 -17.83 -7.64 -6.05
CA SER A 260 -18.11 -6.30 -6.55
C SER A 260 -17.82 -5.24 -5.50
N VAL A 261 -18.11 -5.53 -4.22
CA VAL A 261 -17.75 -4.67 -3.09
C VAL A 261 -16.22 -4.57 -2.96
N TRP A 262 -15.50 -5.69 -3.10
CA TRP A 262 -14.03 -5.69 -3.14
C TRP A 262 -13.49 -4.79 -4.26
N HIS A 263 -14.05 -4.85 -5.47
CA HIS A 263 -13.68 -3.96 -6.57
C HIS A 263 -13.87 -2.48 -6.23
N LEU A 264 -15.02 -2.11 -5.68
CA LEU A 264 -15.32 -0.72 -5.32
C LEU A 264 -14.39 -0.20 -4.22
N LEU A 265 -14.14 -1.00 -3.19
CA LEU A 265 -13.25 -0.63 -2.10
C LEU A 265 -11.80 -0.49 -2.57
N SER A 266 -11.28 -1.48 -3.30
CA SER A 266 -9.90 -1.45 -3.77
C SER A 266 -9.67 -0.41 -4.86
N SER A 267 -10.62 -0.18 -5.78
CA SER A 267 -10.52 0.93 -6.76
C SER A 267 -10.58 2.31 -6.09
N THR A 268 -11.36 2.46 -5.02
CA THR A 268 -11.34 3.68 -4.19
C THR A 268 -9.98 3.85 -3.51
N ALA A 269 -9.41 2.78 -2.95
CA ALA A 269 -8.06 2.81 -2.38
C ALA A 269 -7.02 3.21 -3.44
N VAL A 270 -7.07 2.66 -4.65
CA VAL A 270 -6.22 3.06 -5.78
C VAL A 270 -6.39 4.53 -6.13
N ALA A 271 -7.62 5.05 -6.17
CA ALA A 271 -7.88 6.46 -6.49
C ALA A 271 -7.19 7.40 -5.50
N THR A 272 -7.12 7.05 -4.22
CA THR A 272 -6.40 7.86 -3.22
C THR A 272 -4.89 7.94 -3.47
N LEU A 273 -4.29 6.96 -4.16
CA LEU A 273 -2.86 6.96 -4.50
C LEU A 273 -2.49 8.10 -5.44
N ASN A 274 -3.44 8.64 -6.19
CA ASN A 274 -3.20 9.83 -7.01
C ASN A 274 -2.79 11.04 -6.16
N HIS A 275 -3.24 11.14 -4.90
CA HIS A 275 -2.76 12.19 -3.99
C HIS A 275 -1.30 11.97 -3.59
N LEU A 276 -0.96 10.73 -3.23
CA LEU A 276 0.41 10.38 -2.83
C LEU A 276 1.40 10.60 -3.99
N LEU A 277 1.07 10.11 -5.18
CA LEU A 277 1.93 10.30 -6.37
C LEU A 277 2.13 11.78 -6.68
N ALA A 278 1.12 12.62 -6.44
CA ALA A 278 1.22 14.04 -6.73
C ALA A 278 2.20 14.74 -5.77
N ASP A 279 2.14 14.37 -4.49
CA ASP A 279 3.10 14.82 -3.48
C ASP A 279 4.52 14.38 -3.81
N VAL A 280 4.70 13.15 -4.29
CA VAL A 280 6.01 12.63 -4.72
C VAL A 280 6.56 13.41 -5.92
N GLU A 281 5.76 13.61 -6.97
CA GLU A 281 6.21 14.37 -8.15
C GLU A 281 6.55 15.83 -7.81
N GLU A 282 5.76 16.46 -6.93
CA GLU A 282 6.03 17.81 -6.44
C GLU A 282 7.35 17.86 -5.64
N GLN A 283 7.60 16.87 -4.76
CA GLN A 283 8.86 16.76 -4.04
C GLN A 283 10.05 16.62 -4.98
N GLN A 284 9.95 15.76 -6.01
CA GLN A 284 11.00 15.59 -7.02
C GLN A 284 11.26 16.89 -7.79
N ARG A 285 10.21 17.63 -8.15
CA ARG A 285 10.31 18.92 -8.83
C ARG A 285 11.05 19.95 -7.97
N LEU A 286 10.73 20.02 -6.67
CA LEU A 286 11.39 20.91 -5.73
C LEU A 286 12.85 20.52 -5.48
N GLU A 287 13.15 19.22 -5.47
CA GLU A 287 14.52 18.69 -5.37
C GLU A 287 15.36 19.07 -6.59
N GLY A 288 14.84 18.88 -7.81
CA GLY A 288 15.50 19.25 -9.06
C GLY A 288 15.71 20.77 -9.22
N ALA A 289 14.82 21.58 -8.62
CA ALA A 289 14.93 23.04 -8.63
C ALA A 289 15.86 23.62 -7.53
N GLY A 290 16.53 22.78 -6.74
CA GLY A 290 17.43 23.23 -5.68
C GLY A 290 16.73 23.95 -4.51
N ALA A 291 15.41 23.75 -4.33
CA ALA A 291 14.64 24.48 -3.33
C ALA A 291 15.10 24.16 -1.89
N PRO A 292 15.15 25.15 -0.98
CA PRO A 292 15.54 24.93 0.41
C PRO A 292 14.58 23.99 1.14
N VAL A 293 15.10 23.19 2.07
CA VAL A 293 14.37 22.13 2.80
C VAL A 293 13.11 22.66 3.50
N SER A 294 13.11 23.93 3.94
CA SER A 294 11.96 24.59 4.55
C SER A 294 10.77 24.78 3.59
N LYS A 295 11.02 25.15 2.32
CA LYS A 295 9.98 25.24 1.28
C LYS A 295 9.49 23.86 0.82
N ARG A 296 10.30 22.80 0.98
CA ARG A 296 9.88 21.41 0.71
C ARG A 296 8.83 20.90 1.71
N ARG A 297 8.81 21.43 2.94
CA ARG A 297 7.85 21.01 4.00
C ARG A 297 6.54 21.79 4.00
N ALA A 298 6.52 23.00 3.43
CA ALA A 298 5.42 23.94 3.56
C ALA A 298 4.75 24.34 2.23
N SER A 299 4.96 23.58 1.15
CA SER A 299 4.49 24.00 -0.18
C SER A 299 2.96 24.10 -0.21
N PRO A 300 2.38 25.30 -0.45
CA PRO A 300 0.96 25.44 -0.73
C PRO A 300 0.77 24.96 -2.18
N GLY A 301 0.67 23.65 -2.37
CA GLY A 301 0.40 23.07 -3.68
C GLY A 301 -0.84 23.72 -4.30
N ARG A 302 -0.78 24.05 -5.59
CA ARG A 302 -1.96 24.44 -6.38
C ARG A 302 -3.10 23.48 -6.07
N PRO A 303 -4.35 23.97 -5.95
CA PRO A 303 -5.49 23.08 -5.77
C PRO A 303 -5.47 22.08 -6.93
N TYR A 304 -5.31 20.79 -6.59
CA TYR A 304 -5.66 19.74 -7.53
C TYR A 304 -7.15 19.93 -7.83
N PRO A 305 -7.59 19.82 -9.09
CA PRO A 305 -9.00 19.70 -9.36
C PRO A 305 -9.48 18.47 -8.58
N GLN A 306 -10.16 18.71 -7.47
CA GLN A 306 -10.86 17.64 -6.79
C GLN A 306 -11.86 17.11 -7.81
N LEU A 307 -11.93 15.80 -7.94
CA LEU A 307 -13.11 15.20 -8.54
C LEU A 307 -14.24 15.45 -7.54
N VAL A 308 -14.84 16.63 -7.61
CA VAL A 308 -16.06 16.95 -6.88
C VAL A 308 -17.13 16.12 -7.55
N VAL A 309 -17.43 14.95 -6.99
CA VAL A 309 -18.65 14.22 -7.31
C VAL A 309 -19.76 15.04 -6.66
N GLU A 310 -20.27 16.02 -7.40
CA GLU A 310 -21.45 16.77 -7.03
C GLU A 310 -22.64 15.80 -7.08
N MET A 311 -22.94 15.17 -5.94
CA MET A 311 -24.17 14.41 -5.79
C MET A 311 -25.32 15.42 -5.73
N LYS A 312 -25.93 15.71 -6.89
CA LYS A 312 -27.22 16.40 -6.90
C LYS A 312 -28.23 15.53 -6.17
N PRO A 313 -29.02 16.08 -5.22
CA PRO A 313 -30.15 15.37 -4.66
C PRO A 313 -31.07 14.94 -5.80
N LEU A 314 -31.51 13.68 -5.78
CA LEU A 314 -32.62 13.26 -6.61
C LEU A 314 -33.87 13.99 -6.08
N GLU A 315 -34.36 14.96 -6.83
CA GLU A 315 -35.70 15.49 -6.62
C GLU A 315 -36.68 14.36 -7.01
N PHE A 316 -37.43 13.89 -6.01
CA PHE A 316 -38.56 12.98 -6.16
C PHE A 316 -39.85 13.79 -6.23
#